data_AF-A0A7Y2JXD6-F1
#
_entry.id   AF-A0A7Y2JXD6-F1
#
_cell.length_a   1.000
_cell.length_b   1.000
_cell.length_c   1.000
_cell.angle_alpha   90.00
_cell.angle_beta   90.00
_cell.angle_gamma   90.00
#
_symmetry.space_group_name_H-M   'P 1'
#
loop_
_entity.id
_entity.type
_entity.pdbx_description
1 polymer ?
#
loop_
_entity_poly.entity_id
_entity_poly.type
_entity_poly.pdbx_seq_one_letter_code
_entity_poly.pdbx_strand_id
1 'polypeptide(L)'
;MTRKKNFTPYANEADVLEIGNLMLENRIDRITVSGDVDLTADKQGLQDARRLHEIVGAIVAALEARELPDQLPPPELKTVDNPFN
;
A
#
# COMPACT_ATOMS: atom_id res chain seq x y z
N MET A 1 -12.13 -17.65 11.32
CA MET A 1 -10.83 -17.95 10.69
C MET A 1 -10.42 -16.74 9.87
N THR A 2 -9.64 -15.83 10.43
CA THR A 2 -9.13 -14.67 9.69
C THR A 2 -8.03 -15.18 8.75
N ARG A 3 -8.32 -15.25 7.45
CA ARG A 3 -7.31 -15.58 6.46
C ARG A 3 -6.24 -14.49 6.56
N LYS A 4 -5.00 -14.88 6.91
CA LYS A 4 -3.85 -13.95 6.88
C LYS A 4 -3.76 -13.47 5.43
N LYS A 5 -4.29 -12.27 5.15
CA LYS A 5 -4.17 -11.65 3.82
C LYS A 5 -2.70 -11.32 3.65
N ASN A 6 -2.03 -12.03 2.76
CA ASN A 6 -0.65 -11.71 2.40
C ASN A 6 -0.68 -10.43 1.57
N PHE A 7 -0.26 -9.31 2.17
CA PHE A 7 -0.06 -8.07 1.43
C PHE A 7 1.15 -8.23 0.51
N THR A 8 0.88 -8.39 -0.79
CA THR A 8 1.92 -8.49 -1.83
C THR A 8 1.96 -7.15 -2.57
N PRO A 9 3.02 -6.33 -2.41
CA PRO A 9 3.08 -5.00 -3.01
C PRO A 9 2.82 -5.03 -4.51
N TYR A 10 1.94 -4.14 -4.98
CA TYR A 10 1.57 -3.95 -6.38
C TYR A 10 0.85 -5.13 -7.06
N ALA A 11 0.33 -6.09 -6.31
CA ALA A 11 -0.29 -7.29 -6.88
C ALA A 11 -1.78 -7.15 -7.26
N ASN A 12 -2.52 -6.21 -6.66
CA ASN A 12 -3.95 -6.02 -6.88
C ASN A 12 -4.44 -4.65 -6.40
N GLU A 13 -5.71 -4.33 -6.67
CA GLU A 13 -6.37 -3.07 -6.29
C GLU A 13 -7.36 -3.20 -5.12
N ALA A 14 -7.29 -4.29 -4.34
CA ALA A 14 -8.33 -4.63 -3.35
C ALA A 14 -7.78 -4.90 -1.94
N ASP A 15 -6.48 -5.19 -1.82
CA ASP A 15 -5.87 -5.47 -0.53
C ASP A 15 -5.48 -4.18 0.19
N VAL A 16 -5.85 -4.14 1.46
CA VAL A 16 -5.51 -3.07 2.39
C VAL A 16 -4.84 -3.72 3.59
N LEU A 17 -3.79 -3.07 4.09
CA LEU A 17 -3.13 -3.44 5.34
C LEU A 17 -3.27 -2.28 6.33
N GLU A 18 -3.52 -2.61 7.59
CA GLU A 18 -3.66 -1.63 8.67
C GLU A 18 -2.59 -1.83 9.75
N ILE A 19 -2.05 -0.72 10.28
CA ILE A 19 -1.22 -0.67 11.49
C ILE A 19 -1.72 0.49 12.35
N GLY A 20 -2.49 0.20 13.41
CA GLY A 20 -3.20 1.25 14.12
C GLY A 20 -4.19 1.96 13.20
N ASN A 21 -4.09 3.29 13.07
CA ASN A 21 -4.91 4.09 12.15
C ASN A 21 -4.23 4.30 10.78
N LEU A 22 -3.02 3.76 10.58
CA LEU A 22 -2.30 3.83 9.31
C LEU A 22 -2.81 2.75 8.37
N MET A 23 -3.24 3.15 7.18
CA MET A 23 -3.71 2.27 6.11
C MET A 23 -2.73 2.28 4.94
N LEU A 24 -2.49 1.10 4.37
CA LEU A 24 -1.74 0.91 3.13
C LEU A 24 -2.63 0.20 2.12
N GLU A 25 -3.10 0.96 1.12
CA GLU A 25 -3.95 0.45 0.05
C GLU A 25 -3.09 0.01 -1.14
N ASN A 26 -3.27 -1.23 -1.56
CA ASN A 26 -2.56 -1.79 -2.70
C ASN A 26 -3.24 -1.37 -4.01
N ARG A 27 -2.43 -0.98 -4.99
CA ARG A 27 -2.81 -0.89 -6.40
C ARG A 27 -1.63 -1.34 -7.25
N ILE A 28 -1.90 -1.66 -8.51
CA ILE A 28 -0.87 -2.18 -9.42
C ILE A 28 0.21 -1.15 -9.77
N ASP A 29 -0.12 0.14 -9.73
CA ASP A 29 0.76 1.25 -10.10
C ASP A 29 1.25 2.07 -8.89
N ARG A 30 0.59 1.97 -7.74
CA ARG A 30 0.89 2.74 -6.53
C ARG A 30 0.49 1.99 -5.27
N ILE A 31 1.11 2.36 -4.15
CA ILE A 31 0.58 2.05 -2.83
C ILE A 31 0.24 3.37 -2.17
N THR A 32 -1.01 3.53 -1.75
CA THR A 32 -1.45 4.72 -1.02
C THR A 32 -1.24 4.48 0.46
N VAL A 33 -0.57 5.41 1.14
CA VAL A 33 -0.38 5.39 2.59
C VAL A 33 -1.16 6.56 3.18
N SER A 34 -2.06 6.29 4.13
CA SER A 34 -2.94 7.29 4.73
C SER A 34 -3.17 7.04 6.22
N GLY A 35 -3.43 8.11 6.99
CA GLY A 35 -3.59 8.03 8.45
C GLY A 35 -2.25 8.13 9.22
N ASP A 36 -2.24 7.63 10.44
CA ASP A 36 -1.12 7.73 11.38
C ASP A 36 -1.00 6.50 12.30
N VAL A 37 0.20 6.31 12.84
CA VAL A 37 0.48 5.33 13.88
C VAL A 37 1.51 5.91 14.85
N ASP A 38 1.23 5.82 16.14
CA ASP A 38 2.19 6.19 17.18
C ASP A 38 3.14 5.02 17.46
N LEU A 39 4.42 5.24 17.21
CA LEU A 39 5.47 4.29 17.57
C LEU A 39 6.02 4.64 18.96
N THR A 40 5.28 4.24 19.99
CA THR A 40 5.64 4.50 21.39
C THR A 40 6.94 3.76 21.78
N ALA A 41 7.66 4.30 22.78
CA ALA A 41 8.91 3.71 23.27
C ALA A 41 8.67 2.51 24.22
N ASP A 42 7.79 1.60 23.81
CA ASP A 42 7.45 0.37 24.54
C ASP A 42 7.48 -0.85 23.60
N LYS A 43 7.07 -2.01 24.13
CA LYS A 43 7.08 -3.26 23.36
C LYS A 43 6.04 -3.28 22.24
N GLN A 44 4.91 -2.60 22.41
CA GLN A 44 3.87 -2.50 21.40
C GLN A 44 4.34 -1.59 20.26
N GLY A 45 4.84 -0.40 20.58
CA GLY A 45 5.41 0.50 19.58
C GLY A 45 6.61 -0.13 18.83
N LEU A 46 7.42 -0.96 19.49
CA LEU A 46 8.46 -1.75 18.80
C LEU A 46 7.87 -2.79 17.82
N GLN A 47 6.75 -3.44 18.17
CA GLN A 47 6.09 -4.39 17.27
C GLN A 47 5.52 -3.68 16.05
N ASP A 48 4.84 -2.55 16.25
CA ASP A 48 4.26 -1.75 15.16
C ASP A 48 5.36 -1.17 14.26
N ALA A 49 6.47 -0.69 14.84
CA ALA A 49 7.64 -0.22 14.11
C ALA A 49 8.26 -1.33 13.23
N ARG A 50 8.42 -2.54 13.78
CA ARG A 50 8.93 -3.69 13.04
C ARG A 50 7.98 -4.08 11.90
N ARG A 51 6.67 -4.04 12.14
CA ARG A 51 5.67 -4.37 11.13
C ARG A 51 5.71 -3.35 10.00
N LEU A 52 5.71 -2.06 10.31
CA LEU A 52 5.82 -0.98 9.32
C LEU A 52 7.12 -1.13 8.50
N HIS A 53 8.24 -1.37 9.16
CA HIS A 53 9.54 -1.58 8.50
C HIS A 53 9.51 -2.79 7.54
N GLU A 54 8.95 -3.92 7.95
CA GLU A 54 8.82 -5.11 7.10
C GLU A 54 8.02 -4.81 5.82
N ILE A 55 6.92 -4.07 5.95
CA ILE A 55 6.05 -3.75 4.81
C ILE A 55 6.72 -2.76 3.87
N VAL A 56 7.30 -1.68 4.40
CA VAL A 56 8.07 -0.71 3.60
C VAL A 56 9.24 -1.40 2.91
N GLY A 57 9.94 -2.30 3.59
CA GLY A 57 11.01 -3.10 3.00
C GLY A 57 10.52 -3.98 1.84
N ALA A 58 9.36 -4.62 1.98
CA ALA A 58 8.76 -5.38 0.88
C ALA A 58 8.37 -4.50 -0.31
N ILE A 59 7.87 -3.28 -0.06
CA ILE A 59 7.53 -2.30 -1.11
C ILE A 59 8.79 -1.88 -1.87
N VAL A 60 9.86 -1.52 -1.16
CA VAL A 60 11.16 -1.15 -1.75
C VAL A 60 11.71 -2.30 -2.57
N ALA A 61 11.76 -3.52 -2.03
CA ALA A 61 12.24 -4.69 -2.76
C ALA A 61 11.42 -4.96 -4.03
N ALA A 62 10.09 -4.76 -3.99
CA ALA A 62 9.24 -4.92 -5.16
C ALA A 62 9.50 -3.85 -6.24
N LEU A 63 9.87 -2.63 -5.84
CA LEU A 63 10.25 -1.53 -6.75
C LEU A 63 11.66 -1.71 -7.33
N GLU A 64 12.62 -2.19 -6.54
CA GLU A 64 13.98 -2.47 -7.01
C GLU A 64 14.05 -3.66 -7.98
N ALA A 65 13.11 -4.61 -7.85
CA ALA A 65 13.05 -5.81 -8.69
C ALA A 65 12.40 -5.57 -10.07
N ARG A 66 12.05 -4.34 -10.42
CA ARG A 66 11.39 -4.00 -11.70
C ARG A 66 12.10 -2.85 -12.40
N GLU A 67 11.94 -2.78 -13.71
CA GLU A 67 12.29 -1.59 -14.48
C GLU A 67 11.27 -0.49 -14.19
N LEU A 68 11.75 0.63 -13.63
CA LEU A 68 10.92 1.77 -13.27
C LEU A 68 11.05 2.87 -14.32
N PRO A 69 9.95 3.46 -14.81
CA PRO A 69 10.05 4.68 -15.61
C PRO A 69 10.42 5.87 -14.70
N ASP A 70 11.05 6.89 -15.27
CA ASP A 70 11.32 8.16 -14.55
C ASP A 70 10.03 8.79 -14.00
N GLN A 71 8.92 8.63 -14.74
CA GLN A 71 7.59 9.07 -14.34
C GLN A 71 6.52 8.12 -14.90
N LEU A 72 5.47 7.85 -14.12
CA LEU A 72 4.31 7.12 -14.62
C LEU A 72 3.61 7.89 -15.75
N PRO A 73 3.08 7.20 -16.77
CA PRO A 73 2.29 7.84 -17.82
C PRO A 73 1.04 8.50 -17.21
N PRO A 74 0.52 9.58 -17.82
CA PRO A 74 -0.77 10.14 -17.44
C PRO A 74 -1.88 9.07 -17.47
N PRO A 75 -2.87 9.13 -16.57
CA PRO A 75 -3.98 8.19 -16.59
C PRO A 75 -4.73 8.29 -17.93
N GLU A 76 -5.16 7.14 -18.47
CA GLU A 76 -6.02 7.12 -19.65
C GLU A 76 -7.40 7.72 -19.30
N LEU A 77 -7.69 8.89 -19.83
CA LEU A 77 -8.99 9.53 -19.68
C LEU A 77 -9.97 8.93 -20.71
N LYS A 78 -10.95 8.17 -20.23
CA LYS A 78 -12.10 7.75 -21.03
C LYS A 78 -13.31 8.59 -20.65
N THR A 79 -13.75 9.43 -21.56
CA THR A 79 -15.06 10.06 -21.46
C THR A 79 -16.11 9.00 -21.76
N VAL A 80 -16.96 8.71 -20.79
CA VAL A 80 -18.15 7.88 -20.97
C VAL A 80 -19.38 8.74 -20.76
N ASP A 81 -20.45 8.47 -21.49
CA ASP A 81 -21.72 9.14 -21.27
C ASP A 81 -22.20 8.87 -19.84
N ASN A 82 -22.71 9.92 -19.19
CA ASN A 82 -23.26 9.80 -17.85
C ASN A 82 -24.47 8.85 -17.89
N PRO A 83 -24.43 7.68 -17.21
CA PRO A 83 -25.52 6.70 -17.26
C PRO A 83 -26.79 7.15 -16.51
N PHE A 84 -26.75 8.34 -15.89
CA PHE A 84 -27.86 8.94 -15.17
C PHE A 84 -28.49 10.15 -15.90
N ASN A 85 -28.10 10.41 -17.16
CA ASN A 85 -28.72 11.41 -18.03
C ASN A 85 -29.79 10.82 -18.94
#